data_AF-A0A951G1Z0-F1
#
_entry.id   AF-A0A951G1Z0-F1
#
_cell.length_a   1.000
_cell.length_b   1.000
_cell.length_c   1.000
_cell.angle_alpha   90.00
_cell.angle_beta   90.00
_cell.angle_gamma   90.00
#
_symmetry.space_group_name_H-M   'P 1'
#
loop_
_entity.id
_entity.type
_entity.pdbx_description
1 polymer ?
#
loop_
_entity_poly.entity_id
_entity_poly.type
_entity_poly.pdbx_seq_one_letter_code
_entity_poly.pdbx_strand_id
1 'polypeptide(L)' 'DAISRATRDGRGAARRSRVIHRIFATRDRRSVLGTYSIDSDGDTTLHAYGVYHVRDGRLVFAGAIG' A
#
# COMPACT_ATOMS: atom_id res chain seq x y z
N ASP A 1 -4.75 -7.52 5.23
CA ASP A 1 -4.67 -6.08 4.85
C ASP A 1 -5.61 -5.25 5.75
N ALA A 2 -5.94 -4.00 5.40
CA ALA A 2 -6.87 -3.17 6.18
C ALA A 2 -8.30 -3.75 6.27
N ILE A 3 -8.75 -4.46 5.23
CA ILE A 3 -10.06 -5.13 5.21
C ILE A 3 -10.02 -6.30 6.21
N SER A 4 -9.01 -7.17 6.17
CA SER A 4 -8.88 -8.27 7.15
C SER A 4 -8.90 -7.74 8.60
N ARG A 5 -8.15 -6.65 8.88
CA ARG A 5 -8.13 -6.00 10.20
C ARG A 5 -9.46 -5.34 10.59
N ALA A 6 -10.29 -4.95 9.62
CA ALA A 6 -11.61 -4.37 9.85
C ALA A 6 -12.68 -5.44 10.12
N THR A 7 -12.48 -6.64 9.61
CA THR A 7 -13.48 -7.73 9.62
C THR A 7 -13.14 -8.86 10.58
N ARG A 8 -12.11 -8.74 11.43
CA ARG A 8 -11.60 -9.86 12.25
C ARG A 8 -11.23 -11.05 11.37
N ASP A 9 -10.38 -10.79 10.38
CA ASP A 9 -9.91 -11.77 9.39
C ASP A 9 -11.07 -12.43 8.62
N GLY A 10 -12.02 -11.61 8.18
CA GLY A 10 -13.17 -12.04 7.37
C GLY A 10 -14.41 -12.48 8.15
N ARG A 11 -14.34 -12.56 9.48
CA ARG A 11 -15.45 -13.05 10.33
C ARG A 11 -16.50 -11.97 10.69
N GLY A 12 -16.53 -10.86 9.96
CA GLY A 12 -17.36 -9.71 10.30
C GLY A 12 -17.62 -8.81 9.09
N ALA A 13 -18.68 -8.02 9.16
CA ALA A 13 -19.08 -7.14 8.06
C ALA A 13 -18.02 -6.05 7.78
N ALA A 14 -17.71 -5.86 6.49
CA ALA A 14 -16.83 -4.80 6.02
C ALA A 14 -17.58 -3.44 6.01
N ARG A 15 -17.59 -2.76 7.16
CA ARG A 15 -18.14 -1.39 7.27
C ARG A 15 -17.13 -0.38 6.73
N ARG A 16 -17.55 0.48 5.79
CA ARG A 16 -16.69 1.50 5.16
C ARG A 16 -15.91 2.34 6.18
N SER A 17 -16.58 2.86 7.21
CA SER A 17 -15.93 3.68 8.25
C SER A 17 -14.82 2.93 8.98
N ARG A 18 -15.02 1.63 9.26
CA ARG A 18 -14.02 0.79 9.93
C ARG A 18 -12.84 0.48 9.01
N VAL A 19 -13.09 0.26 7.73
CA VAL A 19 -12.01 0.04 6.74
C VAL A 19 -11.16 1.30 6.60
N ILE A 20 -11.78 2.47 6.46
CA ILE A 20 -11.08 3.77 6.39
C ILE A 20 -10.22 3.97 7.64
N HIS A 21 -10.79 3.77 8.83
CA HIS A 21 -10.02 3.85 10.07
C HIS A 21 -8.81 2.90 10.07
N ARG A 22 -8.99 1.66 9.59
CA ARG A 22 -7.88 0.69 9.49
C ARG A 22 -6.84 1.05 8.42
N ILE A 23 -7.18 1.82 7.38
CA ILE A 23 -6.23 2.35 6.40
C ILE A 23 -5.31 3.37 7.09
N PHE A 24 -5.88 4.41 7.73
CA PHE A 24 -5.12 5.46 8.43
C PHE A 24 -4.35 4.95 9.66
N ALA A 25 -4.78 3.82 10.25
CA ALA A 25 -4.03 3.14 11.31
C ALA A 25 -2.85 2.28 10.80
N THR A 26 -2.54 2.31 9.51
CA THR A 26 -1.43 1.52 8.94
C THR A 26 -0.10 2.16 9.32
N ARG A 27 0.70 1.43 10.11
CA ARG A 27 2.06 1.79 10.49
C ARG A 27 3.00 0.63 10.19
N ASP A 28 4.20 0.94 9.71
CA ASP A 28 5.32 0.01 9.48
C ASP A 28 4.93 -1.30 8.78
N ARG A 29 4.03 -1.20 7.80
CA ARG A 29 3.55 -2.34 7.04
C ARG A 29 4.64 -2.83 6.11
N ARG A 30 5.13 -4.05 6.35
CA ARG A 30 6.03 -4.77 5.43
C ARG A 30 5.28 -5.14 4.14
N SER A 31 5.84 -4.76 3.00
CA SER A 31 5.32 -5.00 1.66
C SER A 31 6.45 -5.37 0.69
N VAL A 32 6.11 -5.93 -0.46
CA VAL A 32 7.05 -6.19 -1.56
C VAL A 32 7.68 -4.93 -2.14
N LEU A 33 7.02 -3.78 -1.93
CA LEU A 33 7.51 -2.45 -2.33
C LEU A 33 8.36 -1.76 -1.24
N GLY A 34 8.56 -2.41 -0.08
CA GLY A 34 9.21 -1.81 1.09
C GLY A 34 8.26 -1.67 2.30
N THR A 35 8.80 -1.18 3.41
CA THR A 35 8.05 -0.93 4.65
C THR A 35 7.45 0.47 4.61
N TYR A 36 6.17 0.61 4.94
CA TYR A 36 5.49 1.90 4.85
C TYR A 36 4.37 2.11 5.87
N SER A 37 4.06 3.37 6.11
CA SER A 37 2.88 3.84 6.86
C SER A 37 1.95 4.63 5.93
N ILE A 38 0.73 4.87 6.38
CA ILE A 38 -0.17 5.86 5.77
C ILE A 38 -0.20 7.09 6.68
N ASP A 39 0.03 8.28 6.13
CA ASP A 39 -0.02 9.53 6.88
C ASP A 39 -1.45 10.06 7.06
N SER A 40 -1.59 11.27 7.62
CA SER A 40 -2.89 11.89 7.88
C SER A 40 -3.64 12.29 6.61
N ASP A 41 -2.94 12.57 5.53
CA ASP A 41 -3.51 12.98 4.25
C ASP A 41 -3.89 11.75 3.41
N GLY A 42 -3.40 10.58 3.78
CA GLY A 42 -3.69 9.29 3.16
C GLY A 42 -2.56 8.81 2.25
N ASP A 43 -1.44 9.53 2.23
CA ASP A 43 -0.29 9.20 1.41
C ASP A 43 0.55 8.11 2.08
N THR A 44 1.23 7.34 1.24
CA THR A 44 2.21 6.35 1.69
C THR A 44 3.51 7.04 2.07
N THR A 45 4.18 6.58 3.11
CA THR A 45 5.55 7.01 3.44
C THR A 45 6.62 6.39 2.52
N LEU A 46 6.21 5.73 1.42
CA LEU A 46 7.14 5.30 0.37
C LEU A 46 7.42 6.47 -0.55
N HIS A 47 8.69 6.84 -0.63
CA HIS A 47 9.16 7.89 -1.55
C HIS A 47 9.81 7.31 -2.81
N ALA A 48 10.04 5.99 -2.84
CA ALA A 48 10.67 5.34 -3.97
C ALA A 48 9.71 5.13 -5.15
N TYR A 49 10.16 5.48 -6.35
CA TYR A 49 9.49 5.28 -7.62
C TYR A 49 10.29 4.32 -8.50
N GLY A 50 9.62 3.32 -9.07
CA GLY A 50 10.24 2.43 -10.06
C GLY A 50 10.28 3.08 -11.44
N VAL A 51 11.45 3.08 -12.05
CA VAL A 51 11.66 3.53 -13.43
C VAL A 51 11.63 2.31 -14.34
N TYR A 52 10.89 2.39 -15.44
CA TYR A 52 10.75 1.33 -16.43
C TYR A 52 10.97 1.88 -17.84
N HIS A 53 11.60 1.08 -18.70
CA HIS A 53 11.66 1.32 -20.12
C HIS A 53 10.65 0.45 -20.86
N VAL A 54 10.07 0.97 -21.94
CA VAL A 54 9.33 0.14 -22.90
C VAL A 54 10.33 -0.42 -23.91
N ARG A 55 10.40 -1.75 -24.03
CA ARG A 55 11.18 -2.47 -25.05
C ARG A 55 10.32 -3.57 -25.65
N ASP A 56 10.17 -3.57 -26.97
CA ASP A 56 9.37 -4.54 -27.72
C ASP A 56 7.94 -4.71 -27.14
N GLY A 57 7.31 -3.59 -26.77
CA GLY A 57 5.97 -3.57 -26.20
C GLY A 57 5.87 -4.07 -24.75
N ARG A 58 6.98 -4.29 -24.04
CA ARG A 58 7.02 -4.75 -22.65
C ARG A 58 7.71 -3.74 -21.74
N LEU A 59 7.27 -3.66 -20.48
CA LEU A 59 7.93 -2.89 -19.43
C LEU A 59 9.15 -3.66 -18.90
N VAL A 60 10.32 -3.03 -18.94
CA VAL A 60 11.59 -3.56 -18.42
C VAL A 60 12.06 -2.65 -17.30
N PHE A 61 12.28 -3.21 -16.12
CA PHE A 61 12.74 -2.45 -14.95
C PHE A 61 14.13 -1.85 -15.21
N ALA A 62 14.27 -0.55 -14.96
CA ALA A 62 15.49 0.21 -15.19
C ALA A 62 16.20 0.59 -13.88
N GLY A 63 15.44 0.69 -12.79
CA GLY A 63 15.95 1.08 -11.48
C GLY A 63 14.86 1.71 -10.62
N ALA A 64 15.24 2.19 -9.43
CA ALA A 64 14.38 2.98 -8.57
C ALA A 64 15.03 4.32 -8.23
N ILE A 65 14.22 5.36 -8.13
CA ILE A 65 14.60 6.70 -7.67
C ILE A 65 13.81 7.03 -6.41
N GLY A 66 14.34 7.86 -5.52
CA GLY A 66 13.69 8.26 -4.27
C GLY A 66 14.12 9.64 -3.83
#